data_AF-A0A947YE04-F1
#
_entry.id   AF-A0A947YE04-F1
#
_cell.length_a   1.000
_cell.length_b   1.000
_cell.length_c   1.000
_cell.angle_alpha   90.00
_cell.angle_beta   90.00
_cell.angle_gamma   90.00
#
_symmetry.space_group_name_H-M   'P 1'
#
loop_
_entity.id
_entity.type
_entity.pdbx_description
1 polymer ?
#
loop_
_entity_poly.entity_id
_entity_poly.type
_entity_poly.pdbx_seq_one_letter_code
_entity_poly.pdbx_strand_id
1 'polypeptide(L)'
;MIKTLQQKINTQLNDYAQVEKSFREKTGIELVTNKQQSENTAKCNEFVSIVISCYMGHKTLSLMFKNLETQTYKNFEVIVVDDGSPESMLGMVKNLNLNFKTKFIRQIRNRGRSFTRNTGMLASDGDSIIFTDQDIIFDQDFVLKFAIRQFHTKDCIFIGFKEDIDFEELKSTKKPSLRSDWRYSVKGEEFFIPLYHPSDNFIKTTPREYRILRETNNLKGLEYGQKIGFWDLPSLIISHGLSVKKQAAILSGGFPEKGFDGWGAQDIAFGARLIGEGNFVIPVMNNVYYHIVHERYSGSREEELKELKHNLKAYFALLNSIDYNCSPEKRNIKKIKDYHNLEFYEVK
;
A
#
# COMPACT_ATOMS: atom_id res chain seq x y z
N MET A 1 1.92 -12.40 28.69
CA MET A 1 1.34 -11.08 28.39
C MET A 1 2.11 -10.50 27.21
N ILE A 2 1.45 -10.26 26.08
CA ILE A 2 2.08 -9.67 24.89
C ILE A 2 2.26 -8.19 25.16
N LYS A 3 3.50 -7.71 25.20
CA LYS A 3 3.84 -6.34 25.57
C LYS A 3 4.21 -5.47 24.37
N THR A 4 4.78 -6.05 23.32
CA THR A 4 5.32 -5.29 22.18
C THR A 4 4.68 -5.68 20.85
N LEU A 5 4.80 -4.82 19.85
CA LEU A 5 4.38 -5.10 18.47
C LEU A 5 5.13 -6.32 17.90
N GLN A 6 6.43 -6.44 18.15
CA GLN A 6 7.21 -7.60 17.70
C GLN A 6 6.64 -8.92 18.26
N GLN A 7 6.35 -8.94 19.56
CA GLN A 7 5.75 -10.11 20.21
C GLN A 7 4.38 -10.41 19.61
N LYS A 8 3.60 -9.37 19.32
CA LYS A 8 2.30 -9.53 18.67
C LYS A 8 2.47 -10.17 17.30
N ILE A 9 3.27 -9.60 16.40
CA ILE A 9 3.54 -10.14 15.05
C ILE A 9 4.01 -11.60 15.13
N ASN A 10 4.92 -11.93 16.05
CA ASN A 10 5.43 -13.29 16.22
C ASN A 10 4.40 -14.29 16.75
N THR A 11 3.21 -13.83 17.17
CA THR A 11 2.07 -14.67 17.57
C THR A 11 0.95 -14.67 16.54
N GLN A 12 1.04 -13.84 15.48
CA GLN A 12 -0.03 -13.72 14.49
C GLN A 12 0.07 -14.82 13.44
N LEU A 13 -1.10 -15.37 13.14
CA LEU A 13 -1.32 -16.25 12.01
C LEU A 13 -1.41 -15.45 10.73
N ASN A 14 -0.93 -16.02 9.63
CA ASN A 14 -1.31 -15.59 8.29
C ASN A 14 -2.00 -16.71 7.49
N ASP A 15 -2.43 -17.78 8.15
CA ASP A 15 -3.29 -18.78 7.52
C ASP A 15 -4.73 -18.26 7.41
N TYR A 16 -5.08 -17.78 6.23
CA TYR A 16 -6.40 -17.26 5.88
C TYR A 16 -7.26 -18.28 5.10
N ALA A 17 -7.00 -19.60 5.21
CA ALA A 17 -7.78 -20.63 4.51
C ALA A 17 -9.29 -20.58 4.79
N GLN A 18 -9.70 -20.25 6.03
CA GLN A 18 -11.12 -20.07 6.37
C GLN A 18 -11.72 -18.85 5.68
N VAL A 19 -10.94 -17.78 5.48
CA VAL A 19 -11.35 -16.59 4.73
C VAL A 19 -11.56 -16.96 3.26
N GLU A 20 -10.64 -17.73 2.65
CA GLU A 20 -10.79 -18.21 1.26
C GLU A 20 -12.07 -19.02 1.08
N LYS A 21 -12.32 -19.98 1.98
CA LYS A 21 -13.53 -20.82 1.95
C LYS A 21 -14.79 -19.96 2.03
N SER A 22 -14.90 -19.09 3.04
CA SER A 22 -16.07 -18.24 3.22
C SER A 22 -16.28 -17.27 2.05
N PHE A 23 -15.19 -16.70 1.51
CA PHE A 23 -15.25 -15.81 0.36
C PHE A 23 -15.78 -16.54 -0.87
N ARG A 24 -15.27 -17.74 -1.16
CA ARG A 24 -15.72 -18.56 -2.30
C ARG A 24 -17.18 -18.98 -2.16
N GLU A 25 -17.63 -19.35 -0.96
CA GLU A 25 -19.05 -19.69 -0.71
C GLU A 25 -19.98 -18.50 -0.98
N LYS A 26 -19.57 -17.27 -0.65
CA LYS A 26 -20.38 -16.05 -0.85
C LYS A 26 -20.38 -15.54 -2.29
N THR A 27 -19.26 -15.70 -2.99
CA THR A 27 -19.01 -15.00 -4.27
C THR A 27 -18.91 -15.92 -5.47
N GLY A 28 -18.59 -17.21 -5.26
CA GLY A 28 -18.19 -18.14 -6.31
C GLY A 28 -16.79 -17.87 -6.90
N ILE A 29 -16.04 -16.91 -6.36
CA ILE A 29 -14.73 -16.46 -6.85
C ILE A 29 -13.64 -17.01 -5.92
N GLU A 30 -12.46 -17.31 -6.47
CA GLU A 30 -11.29 -17.66 -5.64
C GLU A 30 -10.67 -16.38 -5.07
N LEU A 31 -10.50 -16.33 -3.74
CA LEU A 31 -9.93 -15.15 -3.06
C LEU A 31 -8.53 -14.83 -3.58
N VAL A 32 -7.72 -15.87 -3.77
CA VAL A 32 -6.35 -15.83 -4.26
C VAL A 32 -6.25 -16.62 -5.57
N THR A 33 -6.07 -15.90 -6.69
CA THR A 33 -5.99 -16.51 -8.03
C THR A 33 -5.10 -15.68 -8.95
N ASN A 34 -4.37 -16.37 -9.82
CA ASN A 34 -3.62 -15.75 -10.92
C ASN A 34 -4.37 -15.84 -12.27
N LYS A 35 -5.56 -16.46 -12.28
CA LYS A 35 -6.40 -16.60 -13.48
C LYS A 35 -7.36 -15.43 -13.58
N GLN A 36 -7.73 -15.08 -14.82
CA GLN A 36 -8.91 -14.25 -15.03
C GLN A 36 -10.16 -15.02 -14.59
N GLN A 37 -11.01 -14.33 -13.85
CA GLN A 37 -12.31 -14.82 -13.39
C GLN A 37 -13.32 -13.71 -13.66
N SER A 38 -14.56 -14.08 -13.95
CA SER A 38 -15.65 -13.10 -14.09
C SER A 38 -16.02 -12.61 -12.70
N GLU A 39 -15.40 -11.52 -12.25
CA GLU A 39 -15.67 -10.95 -10.92
C GLU A 39 -16.96 -10.12 -10.90
N ASN A 40 -17.46 -9.72 -12.09
CA ASN A 40 -18.66 -8.88 -12.27
C ASN A 40 -19.98 -9.50 -11.75
N THR A 41 -20.01 -10.80 -11.49
CA THR A 41 -21.21 -11.49 -11.01
C THR A 41 -21.37 -11.40 -9.49
N ALA A 42 -20.31 -11.07 -8.75
CA ALA A 42 -20.39 -10.95 -7.29
C ALA A 42 -21.06 -9.63 -6.89
N LYS A 43 -22.04 -9.72 -5.99
CA LYS A 43 -22.63 -8.53 -5.37
C LYS A 43 -21.55 -7.74 -4.62
N CYS A 44 -21.41 -6.46 -4.93
CA CYS A 44 -20.46 -5.57 -4.28
C CYS A 44 -21.01 -4.13 -4.25
N ASN A 45 -21.12 -3.53 -3.07
CA ASN A 45 -21.44 -2.11 -2.89
C ASN A 45 -20.45 -1.40 -1.94
N GLU A 46 -19.25 -1.96 -1.81
CA GLU A 46 -18.16 -1.36 -1.04
C GLU A 46 -17.86 0.06 -1.54
N PHE A 47 -17.97 1.07 -0.68
CA PHE A 47 -17.54 2.40 -1.08
C PHE A 47 -16.03 2.53 -0.86
N VAL A 48 -15.29 2.75 -1.95
CA VAL A 48 -13.82 2.74 -1.94
C VAL A 48 -13.28 4.15 -2.04
N SER A 49 -12.30 4.48 -1.22
CA SER A 49 -11.53 5.73 -1.35
C SER A 49 -10.14 5.46 -1.89
N ILE A 50 -9.82 6.04 -3.04
CA ILE A 50 -8.49 5.93 -3.65
C ILE A 50 -7.65 7.12 -3.18
N VAL A 51 -6.69 6.87 -2.30
CA VAL A 51 -5.79 7.89 -1.77
C VAL A 51 -4.53 7.94 -2.63
N ILE A 52 -4.38 9.02 -3.38
CA ILE A 52 -3.24 9.27 -4.29
C ILE A 52 -2.29 10.24 -3.61
N SER A 53 -1.07 9.78 -3.29
CA SER A 53 -0.01 10.67 -2.82
C SER A 53 0.73 11.31 -4.00
N CYS A 54 0.93 12.63 -3.93
CA CYS A 54 1.32 13.43 -5.09
C CYS A 54 2.39 14.47 -4.72
N TYR A 55 3.41 14.59 -5.57
CA TYR A 55 4.46 15.62 -5.48
C TYR A 55 5.06 15.84 -6.87
N MET A 56 4.97 17.06 -7.41
CA MET A 56 5.44 17.41 -8.77
C MET A 56 4.85 16.49 -9.87
N GLY A 57 3.60 16.09 -9.72
CA GLY A 57 2.96 15.01 -10.47
C GLY A 57 2.16 15.39 -11.71
N HIS A 58 2.27 16.62 -12.23
CA HIS A 58 1.27 17.14 -13.16
C HIS A 58 0.96 16.20 -14.35
N LYS A 59 2.01 15.64 -14.94
CA LYS A 59 1.91 14.73 -16.10
C LYS A 59 1.31 13.37 -15.72
N THR A 60 1.81 12.75 -14.65
CA THR A 60 1.45 11.39 -14.25
C THR A 60 0.07 11.35 -13.61
N LEU A 61 -0.28 12.32 -12.76
CA LEU A 61 -1.61 12.45 -12.17
C LEU A 61 -2.71 12.57 -13.23
N SER A 62 -2.46 13.33 -14.31
CA SER A 62 -3.39 13.44 -15.43
C SER A 62 -3.66 12.09 -16.12
N LEU A 63 -2.63 11.25 -16.26
CA LEU A 63 -2.79 9.89 -16.79
C LEU A 63 -3.53 8.98 -15.81
N MET A 64 -3.20 9.09 -14.53
CA MET A 64 -3.86 8.31 -13.48
C MET A 64 -5.36 8.62 -13.45
N PHE A 65 -5.77 9.88 -13.55
CA PHE A 65 -7.20 10.22 -13.65
C PHE A 65 -7.87 9.60 -14.87
N LYS A 66 -7.27 9.70 -16.06
CA LYS A 66 -7.80 9.02 -17.26
C LYS A 66 -7.91 7.52 -17.08
N ASN A 67 -6.96 6.90 -16.40
CA ASN A 67 -6.99 5.48 -16.07
C ASN A 67 -8.10 5.13 -15.06
N LEU A 68 -8.39 6.00 -14.10
CA LEU A 68 -9.50 5.82 -13.17
C LEU A 68 -10.87 5.93 -13.87
N GLU A 69 -10.99 6.78 -14.90
CA GLU A 69 -12.21 6.88 -15.70
C GLU A 69 -12.55 5.59 -16.45
N THR A 70 -11.56 4.74 -16.75
CA THR A 70 -11.76 3.45 -17.44
C THR A 70 -12.08 2.29 -16.51
N GLN A 71 -11.99 2.48 -15.18
CA GLN A 71 -12.26 1.41 -14.21
C GLN A 71 -13.70 0.91 -14.31
N THR A 72 -13.91 -0.41 -14.25
CA THR A 72 -15.25 -1.01 -14.35
C THR A 72 -16.10 -0.78 -13.10
N TYR A 73 -15.48 -0.72 -11.92
CA TYR A 73 -16.15 -0.38 -10.67
C TYR A 73 -16.25 1.13 -10.51
N LYS A 74 -17.45 1.66 -10.26
CA LYS A 74 -17.72 3.12 -10.20
C LYS A 74 -18.05 3.67 -8.82
N ASN A 75 -18.22 2.81 -7.80
CA ASN A 75 -18.57 3.25 -6.45
C ASN A 75 -17.31 3.60 -5.65
N PHE A 76 -16.61 4.64 -6.10
CA PHE A 76 -15.41 5.14 -5.45
C PHE A 76 -15.32 6.67 -5.46
N GLU A 77 -14.50 7.21 -4.58
CA GLU A 77 -14.01 8.60 -4.64
C GLU A 77 -12.48 8.59 -4.75
N VAL A 78 -11.93 9.74 -5.14
CA VAL A 78 -10.48 9.94 -5.21
C VAL A 78 -10.07 11.06 -4.28
N ILE A 79 -9.07 10.82 -3.45
CA ILE A 79 -8.44 11.84 -2.61
C ILE A 79 -7.01 12.02 -3.08
N VAL A 80 -6.75 13.15 -3.74
CA VAL A 80 -5.39 13.56 -4.11
C VAL A 80 -4.82 14.41 -2.99
N VAL A 81 -3.66 14.00 -2.47
CA VAL A 81 -2.94 14.79 -1.47
C VAL A 81 -1.62 15.25 -2.06
N ASP A 82 -1.53 16.54 -2.35
CA ASP A 82 -0.33 17.24 -2.81
C ASP A 82 0.57 17.57 -1.61
N ASP A 83 1.74 16.93 -1.56
CA ASP A 83 2.75 17.05 -0.51
C ASP A 83 3.60 18.33 -0.66
N GLY A 84 2.93 19.46 -0.87
CA GLY A 84 3.56 20.77 -0.98
C GLY A 84 4.43 20.93 -2.23
N SER A 85 3.94 20.50 -3.40
CA SER A 85 4.61 20.75 -4.68
C SER A 85 4.90 22.24 -4.88
N PRO A 86 6.04 22.62 -5.52
CA PRO A 86 6.35 24.03 -5.79
C PRO A 86 5.24 24.73 -6.60
N GLU A 87 4.73 24.05 -7.62
CA GLU A 87 3.58 24.50 -8.40
C GLU A 87 2.33 23.70 -8.01
N SER A 88 1.21 24.42 -7.81
CA SER A 88 -0.06 23.77 -7.49
C SER A 88 -0.59 22.96 -8.67
N MET A 89 -1.13 21.78 -8.38
CA MET A 89 -1.91 21.01 -9.36
C MET A 89 -3.41 21.33 -9.31
N LEU A 90 -3.87 22.14 -8.35
CA LEU A 90 -5.31 22.40 -8.14
C LEU A 90 -6.02 22.91 -9.40
N GLY A 91 -5.40 23.84 -10.14
CA GLY A 91 -5.97 24.39 -11.37
C GLY A 91 -6.18 23.31 -12.43
N MET A 92 -5.22 22.41 -12.58
CA MET A 92 -5.34 21.26 -13.48
C MET A 92 -6.45 20.31 -13.02
N VAL A 93 -6.50 19.95 -11.73
CA VAL A 93 -7.56 19.07 -11.19
C VAL A 93 -8.95 19.68 -11.37
N LYS A 94 -9.14 20.98 -11.09
CA LYS A 94 -10.43 21.68 -11.26
C LYS A 94 -10.92 21.74 -12.70
N ASN A 95 -10.01 21.74 -13.67
CA ASN A 95 -10.35 21.83 -15.09
C ASN A 95 -10.68 20.47 -15.72
N LEU A 96 -10.46 19.36 -15.01
CA LEU A 96 -10.83 18.03 -15.47
C LEU A 96 -12.30 17.77 -15.17
N ASN A 97 -13.06 17.36 -16.19
CA ASN A 97 -14.44 16.92 -16.02
C ASN A 97 -14.47 15.42 -15.69
N LEU A 98 -14.20 15.10 -14.42
CA LEU A 98 -14.05 13.72 -13.95
C LEU A 98 -15.42 13.08 -13.69
N ASN A 99 -15.54 11.77 -13.98
CA ASN A 99 -16.78 11.02 -13.72
C ASN A 99 -16.88 10.41 -12.32
N PHE A 100 -16.03 10.85 -11.40
CA PHE A 100 -15.97 10.41 -10.01
C PHE A 100 -15.69 11.59 -9.07
N LYS A 101 -16.16 11.49 -7.83
CA LYS A 101 -15.93 12.52 -6.81
C LYS A 101 -14.45 12.63 -6.50
N THR A 102 -13.94 13.86 -6.44
CA THR A 102 -12.53 14.11 -6.15
C THR A 102 -12.36 15.13 -5.03
N LYS A 103 -11.54 14.80 -4.03
CA LYS A 103 -11.04 15.73 -3.02
C LYS A 103 -9.58 16.04 -3.32
N PHE A 104 -9.23 17.31 -3.41
CA PHE A 104 -7.85 17.75 -3.54
C PHE A 104 -7.42 18.42 -2.24
N ILE A 105 -6.35 17.90 -1.63
CA ILE A 105 -5.81 18.39 -0.37
C ILE A 105 -4.38 18.81 -0.62
N ARG A 106 -4.04 20.05 -0.32
CA ARG A 106 -2.67 20.54 -0.44
C ARG A 106 -2.06 20.82 0.91
N GLN A 107 -0.84 20.36 1.09
CA GLN A 107 0.00 20.74 2.21
C GLN A 107 0.76 22.03 1.88
N ILE A 108 0.88 22.93 2.85
CA ILE A 108 1.63 24.19 2.68
C ILE A 108 3.12 23.94 2.38
N ARG A 109 3.66 22.82 2.85
CA ARG A 109 5.05 22.38 2.61
C ARG A 109 5.10 20.86 2.54
N ASN A 110 6.17 20.32 1.97
CA ASN A 110 6.44 18.88 1.98
C ASN A 110 6.61 18.36 3.41
N ARG A 111 5.83 17.34 3.77
CA ARG A 111 5.87 16.63 5.06
C ARG A 111 6.08 15.13 4.93
N GLY A 112 6.33 14.66 3.71
CA GLY A 112 6.65 13.28 3.41
C GLY A 112 5.44 12.36 3.26
N ARG A 113 5.71 11.21 2.64
CA ARG A 113 4.72 10.22 2.20
C ARG A 113 3.76 9.76 3.29
N SER A 114 4.26 9.52 4.50
CA SER A 114 3.42 9.06 5.63
C SER A 114 2.34 10.07 5.97
N PHE A 115 2.71 11.35 6.10
CA PHE A 115 1.76 12.40 6.45
C PHE A 115 0.74 12.61 5.32
N THR A 116 1.21 12.57 4.07
CA THR A 116 0.37 12.64 2.85
C THR A 116 -0.69 11.53 2.83
N ARG A 117 -0.28 10.27 3.04
CA ARG A 117 -1.21 9.12 3.05
C ARG A 117 -2.15 9.13 4.25
N ASN A 118 -1.66 9.50 5.43
CA ASN A 118 -2.52 9.63 6.62
C ASN A 118 -3.57 10.74 6.43
N THR A 119 -3.19 11.86 5.82
CA THR A 119 -4.10 12.96 5.49
C THR A 119 -5.23 12.48 4.58
N GLY A 120 -4.88 11.77 3.50
CA GLY A 120 -5.88 11.21 2.59
C GLY A 120 -6.75 10.14 3.24
N MET A 121 -6.16 9.26 4.05
CA MET A 121 -6.88 8.24 4.82
C MET A 121 -7.92 8.82 5.77
N LEU A 122 -7.63 9.95 6.41
CA LEU A 122 -8.57 10.56 7.34
C LEU A 122 -9.64 11.42 6.65
N ALA A 123 -9.32 11.99 5.48
CA ALA A 123 -10.26 12.76 4.65
C ALA A 123 -11.18 11.88 3.77
N SER A 124 -10.94 10.58 3.73
CA SER A 124 -11.73 9.63 2.95
C SER A 124 -13.12 9.42 3.56
N ASP A 125 -14.12 9.07 2.75
CA ASP A 125 -15.48 8.70 3.16
C ASP A 125 -15.77 7.20 2.96
N GLY A 126 -14.94 6.50 2.18
CA GLY A 126 -15.06 5.08 1.89
C GLY A 126 -14.79 4.16 3.09
N ASP A 127 -15.45 3.01 3.07
CA ASP A 127 -15.29 1.93 4.06
C ASP A 127 -13.93 1.23 3.93
N SER A 128 -13.41 1.19 2.71
CA SER A 128 -12.08 0.70 2.38
C SER A 128 -11.27 1.74 1.62
N ILE A 129 -9.96 1.66 1.79
CA ILE A 129 -9.01 2.56 1.16
C ILE A 129 -8.13 1.75 0.21
N ILE A 130 -7.86 2.31 -0.96
CA ILE A 130 -6.76 1.91 -1.83
C ILE A 130 -5.70 3.00 -1.73
N PHE A 131 -4.50 2.67 -1.26
CA PHE A 131 -3.37 3.58 -1.34
C PHE A 131 -2.67 3.41 -2.69
N THR A 132 -2.29 4.52 -3.31
CA THR A 132 -1.54 4.52 -4.56
C THR A 132 -0.73 5.81 -4.74
N ASP A 133 0.15 5.81 -5.73
CA ASP A 133 1.00 6.93 -6.08
C ASP A 133 0.52 7.53 -7.43
N GLN A 134 0.89 8.77 -7.70
CA GLN A 134 0.46 9.52 -8.89
C GLN A 134 0.91 8.92 -10.24
N ASP A 135 1.93 8.07 -10.22
CA ASP A 135 2.63 7.45 -11.35
C ASP A 135 2.26 5.97 -11.53
N ILE A 136 1.12 5.57 -10.98
CA ILE A 136 0.56 4.23 -11.17
C ILE A 136 -0.50 4.25 -12.28
N ILE A 137 -0.59 3.15 -13.04
CA ILE A 137 -1.66 2.90 -14.00
C ILE A 137 -2.26 1.52 -13.71
N PHE A 138 -3.51 1.50 -13.28
CA PHE A 138 -4.24 0.29 -12.93
C PHE A 138 -4.68 -0.52 -14.15
N ASP A 139 -4.76 -1.84 -13.99
CA ASP A 139 -5.60 -2.69 -14.85
C ASP A 139 -7.08 -2.28 -14.75
N GLN A 140 -7.89 -2.59 -15.77
CA GLN A 140 -9.26 -2.07 -15.91
C GLN A 140 -10.21 -2.49 -14.77
N ASP A 141 -9.97 -3.65 -14.17
CA ASP A 141 -10.76 -4.21 -13.05
C ASP A 141 -10.06 -4.06 -11.69
N PHE A 142 -9.06 -3.18 -11.59
CA PHE A 142 -8.21 -3.13 -10.41
C PHE A 142 -9.00 -2.77 -9.14
N VAL A 143 -9.83 -1.73 -9.25
CA VAL A 143 -10.67 -1.28 -8.12
C VAL A 143 -11.73 -2.32 -7.79
N LEU A 144 -12.35 -2.95 -8.80
CA LEU A 144 -13.37 -3.99 -8.62
C LEU A 144 -12.84 -5.17 -7.77
N LYS A 145 -11.65 -5.66 -8.12
CA LYS A 145 -11.02 -6.81 -7.47
C LYS A 145 -10.77 -6.56 -6.00
N PHE A 146 -10.31 -5.37 -5.63
CA PHE A 146 -10.17 -5.02 -4.23
C PHE A 146 -11.52 -4.77 -3.56
N ALA A 147 -12.45 -4.07 -4.22
CA ALA A 147 -13.78 -3.79 -3.67
C ALA A 147 -14.54 -5.07 -3.28
N ILE A 148 -14.61 -6.07 -4.15
CA ILE A 148 -15.30 -7.35 -3.86
C ILE A 148 -14.65 -8.06 -2.67
N ARG A 149 -13.31 -8.07 -2.62
CA ARG A 149 -12.56 -8.71 -1.54
C ARG A 149 -12.77 -8.01 -0.21
N GLN A 150 -12.72 -6.68 -0.19
CA GLN A 150 -13.03 -5.88 1.01
C GLN A 150 -14.49 -6.03 1.45
N PHE A 151 -15.41 -6.18 0.51
CA PHE A 151 -16.82 -6.31 0.82
C PHE A 151 -17.17 -7.62 1.53
N HIS A 152 -16.55 -8.72 1.11
CA HIS A 152 -16.90 -10.07 1.57
C HIS A 152 -15.97 -10.63 2.66
N THR A 153 -14.92 -9.90 3.02
CA THR A 153 -13.95 -10.30 4.04
C THR A 153 -13.84 -9.25 5.15
N LYS A 154 -13.19 -9.65 6.25
CA LYS A 154 -12.88 -8.78 7.39
C LYS A 154 -11.42 -9.02 7.78
N ASP A 155 -10.81 -8.04 8.42
CA ASP A 155 -9.46 -8.14 8.97
C ASP A 155 -8.45 -8.60 7.90
N CYS A 156 -8.55 -8.03 6.70
CA CYS A 156 -7.73 -8.40 5.54
C CYS A 156 -7.06 -7.16 4.92
N ILE A 157 -5.81 -7.38 4.54
CA ILE A 157 -4.98 -6.49 3.74
C ILE A 157 -4.79 -7.17 2.39
N PHE A 158 -5.19 -6.49 1.32
CA PHE A 158 -5.01 -7.00 -0.04
C PHE A 158 -3.85 -6.27 -0.71
N ILE A 159 -2.92 -7.02 -1.28
CA ILE A 159 -1.77 -6.48 -2.04
C ILE A 159 -1.86 -6.89 -3.51
N GLY A 160 -1.61 -5.92 -4.39
CA GLY A 160 -1.46 -6.11 -5.83
C GLY A 160 0.01 -6.06 -6.24
N PHE A 161 0.28 -6.33 -7.52
CA PHE A 161 1.62 -6.54 -8.05
C PHE A 161 1.96 -5.59 -9.20
N LYS A 162 3.17 -5.05 -9.19
CA LYS A 162 3.60 -4.02 -10.12
C LYS A 162 4.44 -4.58 -11.26
N GLU A 163 4.35 -3.92 -12.40
CA GLU A 163 5.36 -3.96 -13.46
C GLU A 163 5.88 -2.54 -13.67
N ASP A 164 7.20 -2.37 -13.66
CA ASP A 164 7.78 -1.06 -14.01
C ASP A 164 7.71 -0.86 -15.53
N ILE A 165 7.42 0.37 -15.95
CA ILE A 165 7.33 0.70 -17.37
C ILE A 165 7.81 2.13 -17.66
N ASP A 166 8.46 2.33 -18.80
CA ASP A 166 8.80 3.66 -19.29
C ASP A 166 7.57 4.39 -19.84
N PHE A 167 7.52 5.71 -19.63
CA PHE A 167 6.38 6.54 -20.03
C PHE A 167 6.00 6.40 -21.51
N GLU A 168 7.00 6.30 -22.39
CA GLU A 168 6.78 6.24 -23.84
C GLU A 168 6.18 4.90 -24.30
N GLU A 169 6.36 3.84 -23.52
CA GLU A 169 5.85 2.49 -23.86
C GLU A 169 4.37 2.32 -23.53
N LEU A 170 3.79 3.13 -22.63
CA LEU A 170 2.38 3.04 -22.20
C LEU A 170 1.35 2.99 -23.35
N LYS A 171 1.68 3.52 -24.53
CA LYS A 171 0.77 3.58 -25.68
C LYS A 171 0.59 2.23 -26.39
N SER A 172 1.54 1.31 -26.25
CA SER A 172 1.58 0.03 -26.98
C SER A 172 1.35 -1.19 -26.08
N THR A 173 1.01 -0.97 -24.82
CA THR A 173 1.13 -2.01 -23.79
C THR A 173 -0.08 -2.91 -23.66
N LYS A 174 0.24 -4.17 -23.35
CA LYS A 174 -0.72 -5.17 -22.89
C LYS A 174 -1.01 -4.94 -21.40
N LYS A 175 -1.76 -5.86 -20.80
CA LYS A 175 -1.98 -5.88 -19.35
C LYS A 175 -0.65 -6.14 -18.61
N PRO A 176 -0.40 -5.51 -17.44
CA PRO A 176 0.79 -5.79 -16.64
C PRO A 176 0.94 -7.27 -16.25
N SER A 177 2.17 -7.73 -16.11
CA SER A 177 2.52 -9.10 -15.77
C SER A 177 2.86 -9.25 -14.29
N LEU A 178 2.17 -10.18 -13.60
CA LEU A 178 2.53 -10.60 -12.25
C LEU A 178 4.00 -11.04 -12.14
N ARG A 179 4.56 -11.62 -13.21
CA ARG A 179 5.94 -12.13 -13.21
C ARG A 179 7.00 -11.04 -13.15
N SER A 180 6.62 -9.79 -13.45
CA SER A 180 7.51 -8.64 -13.43
C SER A 180 7.67 -8.06 -12.00
N ASP A 181 6.81 -8.45 -11.07
CA ASP A 181 6.95 -8.08 -9.66
C ASP A 181 7.97 -8.99 -8.97
N TRP A 182 8.92 -8.41 -8.25
CA TRP A 182 9.97 -9.14 -7.54
C TRP A 182 9.42 -10.11 -6.48
N ARG A 183 8.20 -9.89 -5.96
CA ARG A 183 7.54 -10.82 -5.03
C ARG A 183 7.10 -12.10 -5.72
N TYR A 184 7.03 -12.14 -7.05
CA TYR A 184 6.79 -13.38 -7.79
C TYR A 184 8.04 -14.26 -7.83
N SER A 185 9.16 -13.69 -8.27
CA SER A 185 10.48 -14.34 -8.26
C SER A 185 11.60 -13.30 -8.24
N VAL A 186 12.62 -13.51 -7.42
CA VAL A 186 13.78 -12.61 -7.30
C VAL A 186 15.03 -13.42 -6.98
N LYS A 187 16.17 -13.06 -7.56
CA LYS A 187 17.46 -13.66 -7.15
C LYS A 187 17.93 -12.96 -5.89
N GLY A 188 18.38 -13.71 -4.89
CA GLY A 188 18.85 -13.13 -3.62
C GLY A 188 20.03 -12.14 -3.72
N GLU A 189 20.61 -12.01 -4.91
CA GLU A 189 21.73 -11.11 -5.23
C GLU A 189 21.26 -9.88 -6.05
N GLU A 190 20.09 -9.97 -6.70
CA GLU A 190 19.51 -8.94 -7.56
C GLU A 190 18.30 -8.34 -6.81
N PHE A 191 18.34 -7.05 -6.46
CA PHE A 191 17.29 -6.25 -5.79
C PHE A 191 17.26 -6.13 -4.23
N PHE A 192 17.93 -5.07 -3.76
CA PHE A 192 17.43 -3.83 -3.12
C PHE A 192 16.02 -3.76 -2.46
N ILE A 193 15.83 -4.35 -1.28
CA ILE A 193 15.51 -3.63 -0.01
C ILE A 193 16.06 -4.55 1.09
N PRO A 194 17.35 -4.47 1.45
CA PRO A 194 17.85 -5.33 2.50
C PRO A 194 17.10 -4.98 3.80
N LEU A 195 16.42 -5.97 4.39
CA LEU A 195 16.03 -5.87 5.78
C LEU A 195 17.32 -5.80 6.59
N TYR A 196 17.59 -4.61 7.10
CA TYR A 196 18.78 -4.27 7.86
C TYR A 196 18.81 -5.08 9.16
N HIS A 197 19.98 -5.59 9.56
CA HIS A 197 20.19 -6.07 10.92
C HIS A 197 20.81 -4.95 11.75
N PRO A 198 20.40 -4.72 13.02
CA PRO A 198 20.88 -3.62 13.87
C PRO A 198 22.42 -3.49 13.99
N SER A 199 23.17 -4.57 13.73
CA SER A 199 24.64 -4.65 13.81
C SER A 199 25.38 -4.12 12.56
N ASP A 200 24.84 -3.13 11.86
CA ASP A 200 25.47 -2.40 10.75
C ASP A 200 25.88 -3.18 9.49
N ASN A 201 25.50 -4.46 9.35
CA ASN A 201 25.74 -5.25 8.14
C ASN A 201 24.41 -5.60 7.46
N PHE A 202 24.28 -5.29 6.16
CA PHE A 202 23.18 -5.81 5.36
C PHE A 202 23.17 -7.34 5.43
N ILE A 203 22.00 -7.94 5.68
CA ILE A 203 21.85 -9.39 5.71
C ILE A 203 22.13 -9.90 4.29
N LYS A 204 23.16 -10.72 4.15
CA LYS A 204 23.43 -11.46 2.91
C LYS A 204 22.53 -12.69 2.89
N THR A 205 21.68 -12.82 1.88
CA THR A 205 20.93 -14.06 1.62
C THR A 205 21.78 -15.08 0.90
N THR A 206 21.37 -16.34 1.00
CA THR A 206 21.89 -17.40 0.14
C THR A 206 21.65 -17.02 -1.33
N PRO A 207 22.69 -17.03 -2.17
CA PRO A 207 22.59 -16.85 -3.62
C PRO A 207 21.68 -17.90 -4.26
N ARG A 208 20.38 -17.58 -4.40
CA ARG A 208 19.40 -18.42 -5.11
C ARG A 208 18.24 -17.60 -5.63
N GLU A 209 17.46 -18.20 -6.53
CA GLU A 209 16.13 -17.71 -6.87
C GLU A 209 15.16 -17.98 -5.70
N TYR A 210 14.46 -16.94 -5.26
CA TYR A 210 13.39 -17.00 -4.27
C TYR A 210 12.05 -16.79 -4.96
N ARG A 211 11.18 -17.80 -4.93
CA ARG A 211 9.81 -17.71 -5.48
C ARG A 211 8.83 -17.45 -4.35
N ILE A 212 8.85 -16.22 -3.82
CA ILE A 212 8.23 -15.85 -2.54
C ILE A 212 6.79 -16.34 -2.44
N LEU A 213 5.92 -15.99 -3.40
CA LEU A 213 4.51 -16.44 -3.38
C LEU A 213 4.37 -17.96 -3.39
N ARG A 214 5.16 -18.67 -4.22
CA ARG A 214 5.05 -20.14 -4.34
C ARG A 214 5.57 -20.84 -3.09
N GLU A 215 6.74 -20.46 -2.61
CA GLU A 215 7.43 -21.12 -1.49
C GLU A 215 6.71 -20.87 -0.16
N THR A 216 5.97 -19.78 -0.04
CA THR A 216 5.21 -19.43 1.19
C THR A 216 3.74 -19.81 1.11
N ASN A 217 3.31 -20.53 0.06
CA ASN A 217 1.89 -20.82 -0.17
C ASN A 217 1.03 -19.54 -0.13
N ASN A 218 1.35 -18.59 -1.01
CA ASN A 218 0.74 -17.28 -1.12
C ASN A 218 0.84 -16.46 0.18
N LEU A 219 1.99 -16.49 0.86
CA LEU A 219 2.26 -15.79 2.13
C LEU A 219 1.67 -16.44 3.39
N LYS A 220 0.89 -17.52 3.30
CA LYS A 220 0.38 -18.24 4.49
C LYS A 220 1.52 -18.76 5.39
N GLY A 221 2.60 -19.23 4.78
CA GLY A 221 3.79 -19.78 5.46
C GLY A 221 4.69 -18.75 6.14
N LEU A 222 4.32 -17.46 6.18
CA LEU A 222 5.05 -16.40 6.89
C LEU A 222 4.41 -16.02 8.24
N GLU A 223 3.63 -16.94 8.80
CA GLU A 223 3.05 -16.83 10.14
C GLU A 223 4.11 -16.86 11.24
N TYR A 224 3.75 -16.36 12.43
CA TYR A 224 4.60 -16.38 13.63
C TYR A 224 5.98 -15.73 13.45
N GLY A 225 6.08 -14.74 12.54
CA GLY A 225 7.34 -14.04 12.25
C GLY A 225 8.33 -14.84 11.39
N GLN A 226 7.88 -15.91 10.73
CA GLN A 226 8.69 -16.67 9.78
C GLN A 226 9.18 -15.82 8.60
N LYS A 227 10.28 -16.26 7.96
CA LYS A 227 10.97 -15.51 6.92
C LYS A 227 11.29 -16.29 5.65
N ILE A 228 11.07 -15.56 4.57
CA ILE A 228 11.53 -15.61 3.19
C ILE A 228 12.99 -15.29 2.87
N GLY A 229 14.02 -16.06 3.25
CA GLY A 229 15.38 -15.51 3.11
C GLY A 229 15.54 -14.30 4.04
N PHE A 230 15.52 -13.06 3.52
CA PHE A 230 15.45 -11.87 4.38
C PHE A 230 14.02 -11.39 4.65
N TRP A 231 13.07 -11.60 3.74
CA TRP A 231 11.71 -11.03 3.81
C TRP A 231 10.85 -11.65 4.92
N ASP A 232 10.28 -10.81 5.77
CA ASP A 232 9.16 -11.15 6.64
C ASP A 232 7.84 -10.63 6.05
N LEU A 233 6.70 -11.02 6.64
CA LEU A 233 5.39 -10.63 6.15
C LEU A 233 5.19 -9.10 6.02
N PRO A 234 5.56 -8.26 7.03
CA PRO A 234 5.50 -6.80 6.88
C PRO A 234 6.29 -6.26 5.68
N SER A 235 7.46 -6.83 5.38
CA SER A 235 8.33 -6.35 4.29
C SER A 235 7.78 -6.61 2.88
N LEU A 236 6.73 -7.41 2.74
CA LEU A 236 6.09 -7.71 1.45
C LEU A 236 4.91 -6.78 1.13
N ILE A 237 4.56 -5.90 2.08
CA ILE A 237 3.52 -4.89 1.92
C ILE A 237 4.13 -3.65 1.26
N ILE A 238 3.57 -3.29 0.11
CA ILE A 238 3.94 -2.10 -0.65
C ILE A 238 2.67 -1.28 -0.88
N SER A 239 2.71 -0.02 -0.48
CA SER A 239 1.55 0.84 -0.38
C SER A 239 0.97 1.31 -1.71
N HIS A 240 1.72 1.28 -2.82
CA HIS A 240 1.22 1.76 -4.11
C HIS A 240 0.32 0.77 -4.88
N GLY A 241 -0.09 -0.31 -4.21
CA GLY A 241 -1.09 -1.28 -4.68
C GLY A 241 -1.72 -2.02 -3.50
N LEU A 242 -2.09 -1.29 -2.45
CA LEU A 242 -2.56 -1.81 -1.17
C LEU A 242 -4.02 -1.44 -0.93
N SER A 243 -4.84 -2.39 -0.49
CA SER A 243 -6.19 -2.11 0.01
C SER A 243 -6.39 -2.62 1.44
N VAL A 244 -7.04 -1.80 2.27
CA VAL A 244 -7.37 -2.13 3.67
C VAL A 244 -8.67 -1.41 4.09
N LYS A 245 -9.39 -1.96 5.08
CA LYS A 245 -10.50 -1.25 5.71
C LYS A 245 -10.01 0.03 6.39
N LYS A 246 -10.72 1.14 6.19
CA LYS A 246 -10.39 2.45 6.79
C LYS A 246 -10.24 2.35 8.31
N GLN A 247 -11.19 1.67 8.96
CA GLN A 247 -11.18 1.52 10.41
C GLN A 247 -9.94 0.76 10.91
N ALA A 248 -9.52 -0.30 10.20
CA ALA A 248 -8.32 -1.05 10.55
C ALA A 248 -7.05 -0.19 10.38
N ALA A 249 -6.97 0.60 9.32
CA ALA A 249 -5.86 1.53 9.08
C ALA A 249 -5.77 2.64 10.14
N ILE A 250 -6.90 3.18 10.59
CA ILE A 250 -6.95 4.17 11.68
C ILE A 250 -6.56 3.52 13.01
N LEU A 251 -7.14 2.37 13.35
CA LEU A 251 -6.89 1.67 14.61
C LEU A 251 -5.45 1.17 14.73
N SER A 252 -4.77 0.89 13.62
CA SER A 252 -3.35 0.52 13.62
C SER A 252 -2.42 1.73 13.83
N GLY A 253 -2.95 2.96 13.77
CA GLY A 253 -2.19 4.21 13.91
C GLY A 253 -1.61 4.74 12.60
N GLY A 254 -2.05 4.22 11.45
CA GLY A 254 -1.65 4.69 10.12
C GLY A 254 -0.15 4.51 9.81
N PHE A 255 0.32 5.21 8.78
CA PHE A 255 1.72 5.28 8.41
C PHE A 255 2.52 6.05 9.48
N PRO A 256 3.75 5.63 9.81
CA PRO A 256 4.53 6.30 10.84
C PRO A 256 5.09 7.64 10.33
N GLU A 257 4.88 8.71 11.08
CA GLU A 257 5.40 10.05 10.72
C GLU A 257 6.70 10.39 11.46
N LYS A 258 6.75 10.20 12.78
CA LYS A 258 7.90 10.65 13.59
C LYS A 258 9.06 9.66 13.46
N GLY A 259 10.23 10.15 13.09
CA GLY A 259 11.45 9.36 12.93
C GLY A 259 11.49 8.54 11.64
N PHE A 260 10.60 8.86 10.69
CA PHE A 260 10.60 8.29 9.35
C PHE A 260 10.69 9.43 8.36
N ASP A 261 11.92 9.70 7.90
CA ASP A 261 12.23 10.84 7.04
C ASP A 261 12.69 10.35 5.66
N GLY A 262 12.29 11.06 4.61
CA GLY A 262 12.64 10.68 3.23
C GLY A 262 12.08 9.32 2.82
N TRP A 263 12.90 8.48 2.19
CA TRP A 263 12.49 7.23 1.55
C TRP A 263 12.73 5.98 2.41
N GLY A 264 11.74 5.07 2.43
CA GLY A 264 11.91 3.68 2.85
C GLY A 264 11.36 3.31 4.24
N ALA A 265 10.96 2.05 4.38
CA ALA A 265 10.45 1.40 5.60
C ALA A 265 9.11 1.91 6.18
N GLN A 266 8.52 3.00 5.66
CA GLN A 266 7.19 3.45 6.12
C GLN A 266 6.09 2.40 5.86
N ASP A 267 6.12 1.79 4.67
CA ASP A 267 5.16 0.74 4.28
C ASP A 267 5.29 -0.50 5.17
N ILE A 268 6.54 -0.89 5.47
CA ILE A 268 6.87 -2.03 6.36
C ILE A 268 6.30 -1.77 7.75
N ALA A 269 6.51 -0.57 8.29
CA ALA A 269 6.02 -0.18 9.60
C ALA A 269 4.48 -0.10 9.67
N PHE A 270 3.83 0.42 8.63
CA PHE A 270 2.37 0.41 8.53
C PHE A 270 1.82 -1.03 8.46
N GLY A 271 2.42 -1.86 7.61
CA GLY A 271 2.08 -3.27 7.49
C GLY A 271 2.23 -4.04 8.79
N ALA A 272 3.36 -3.84 9.49
CA ALA A 272 3.61 -4.42 10.81
C ALA A 272 2.51 -4.05 11.82
N ARG A 273 2.09 -2.78 11.88
CA ARG A 273 1.00 -2.33 12.74
C ARG A 273 -0.32 -3.03 12.41
N LEU A 274 -0.68 -3.11 11.12
CA LEU A 274 -1.92 -3.80 10.69
C LEU A 274 -1.90 -5.30 11.03
N ILE A 275 -0.78 -5.98 10.78
CA ILE A 275 -0.59 -7.39 11.16
C ILE A 275 -0.68 -7.54 12.69
N GLY A 276 -0.09 -6.62 13.45
CA GLY A 276 -0.19 -6.57 14.91
C GLY A 276 -1.65 -6.51 15.40
N GLU A 277 -2.51 -5.78 14.69
CA GLU A 277 -3.96 -5.74 14.95
C GLU A 277 -4.74 -6.97 14.43
N GLY A 278 -4.06 -7.98 13.89
CA GLY A 278 -4.66 -9.26 13.50
C GLY A 278 -5.15 -9.33 12.05
N ASN A 279 -4.70 -8.41 11.18
CA ASN A 279 -5.11 -8.44 9.79
C ASN A 279 -4.26 -9.44 8.98
N PHE A 280 -4.93 -10.28 8.18
CA PHE A 280 -4.29 -11.18 7.22
C PHE A 280 -3.72 -10.42 6.03
N VAL A 281 -2.53 -10.79 5.57
CA VAL A 281 -1.93 -10.26 4.34
C VAL A 281 -2.17 -11.24 3.21
N ILE A 282 -2.98 -10.82 2.24
CA ILE A 282 -3.49 -11.68 1.18
C ILE A 282 -3.07 -11.13 -0.20
N PRO A 283 -2.29 -11.89 -0.99
CA PRO A 283 -1.91 -11.48 -2.33
C PRO A 283 -3.06 -11.66 -3.33
N VAL A 284 -3.38 -10.60 -4.07
CA VAL A 284 -4.34 -10.67 -5.18
C VAL A 284 -3.57 -10.75 -6.49
N MET A 285 -3.13 -11.95 -6.83
CA MET A 285 -2.18 -12.22 -7.92
C MET A 285 -2.65 -11.77 -9.33
N ASN A 286 -3.95 -11.68 -9.57
CA ASN A 286 -4.52 -11.17 -10.83
C ASN A 286 -4.79 -9.65 -10.79
N ASN A 287 -4.48 -8.98 -9.68
CA ASN A 287 -4.60 -7.54 -9.49
C ASN A 287 -3.23 -6.88 -9.67
N VAL A 288 -3.01 -6.40 -10.88
CA VAL A 288 -1.72 -5.94 -11.37
C VAL A 288 -1.83 -4.51 -11.90
N TYR A 289 -0.73 -3.77 -11.90
CA TYR A 289 -0.67 -2.38 -12.35
C TYR A 289 0.72 -2.04 -12.88
N TYR A 290 0.80 -0.98 -13.67
CA TYR A 290 2.08 -0.39 -14.06
C TYR A 290 2.52 0.66 -13.05
N HIS A 291 3.82 0.73 -12.79
CA HIS A 291 4.48 1.86 -12.15
C HIS A 291 5.35 2.55 -13.19
N ILE A 292 5.07 3.82 -13.47
CA ILE A 292 5.80 4.60 -14.46
C ILE A 292 7.16 4.95 -13.88
N VAL A 293 8.22 4.47 -14.53
CA VAL A 293 9.59 4.80 -14.16
C VAL A 293 9.81 6.29 -14.37
N HIS A 294 10.30 6.95 -13.33
CA HIS A 294 10.60 8.37 -13.33
C HIS A 294 11.98 8.61 -12.72
N GLU A 295 12.60 9.73 -13.09
CA GLU A 295 13.82 10.19 -12.42
C GLU A 295 13.54 10.56 -10.96
N ARG A 296 14.55 10.47 -10.10
CA ARG A 296 14.40 10.86 -8.70
C ARG A 296 14.04 12.34 -8.62
N TYR A 297 12.91 12.65 -7.97
CA TYR A 297 12.49 14.04 -7.75
C TYR A 297 13.52 14.84 -6.92
N SER A 298 14.28 14.16 -6.06
CA SER A 298 15.38 14.72 -5.29
C SER A 298 16.33 13.64 -4.82
N GLY A 299 17.60 14.02 -4.63
CA GLY A 299 18.60 13.18 -4.00
C GLY A 299 19.16 12.06 -4.89
N SER A 300 20.20 11.43 -4.36
CA SER A 300 20.97 10.35 -4.96
C SER A 300 20.52 9.00 -4.41
N ARG A 301 20.88 7.92 -5.12
CA ARG A 301 20.68 6.56 -4.61
C ARG A 301 21.38 6.30 -3.27
N GLU A 302 22.51 6.98 -3.04
CA GLU A 302 23.24 6.88 -1.78
C GLU A 302 22.47 7.53 -0.62
N GLU A 303 21.80 8.65 -0.88
CA GLU A 303 20.94 9.31 0.11
C GLU A 303 19.71 8.46 0.44
N GLU A 304 19.03 7.89 -0.56
CA GLU A 304 17.92 6.93 -0.33
C GLU A 304 18.35 5.74 0.54
N LEU A 305 19.59 5.26 0.38
CA LEU A 305 20.15 4.19 1.23
C LEU A 305 20.37 4.65 2.67
N LYS A 306 20.85 5.88 2.87
CA LYS A 306 21.06 6.48 4.20
C LYS A 306 19.71 6.68 4.90
N GLU A 307 18.71 7.19 4.18
CA GLU A 307 17.33 7.35 4.65
C GLU A 307 16.70 6.00 4.99
N LEU A 308 16.79 5.01 4.09
CA LEU A 308 16.30 3.65 4.35
C LEU A 308 16.95 3.08 5.62
N LYS A 309 18.27 3.23 5.78
CA LYS A 309 18.98 2.76 6.98
C LYS A 309 18.49 3.47 8.24
N HIS A 310 18.29 4.78 8.19
CA HIS A 310 17.72 5.55 9.30
C HIS A 310 16.31 5.05 9.65
N ASN A 311 15.43 4.92 8.66
CA ASN A 311 14.05 4.52 8.83
C ASN A 311 13.91 3.06 9.30
N LEU A 312 14.81 2.16 8.89
CA LEU A 312 14.85 0.79 9.42
C LEU A 312 15.22 0.76 10.91
N LYS A 313 16.14 1.62 11.37
CA LYS A 313 16.41 1.77 12.81
C LYS A 313 15.17 2.26 13.56
N ALA A 314 14.44 3.22 13.00
CA ALA A 314 13.18 3.69 13.56
C ALA A 314 12.10 2.60 13.58
N TYR A 315 12.02 1.77 12.54
CA TYR A 315 11.13 0.61 12.48
C TYR A 315 11.44 -0.42 13.58
N PHE A 316 12.71 -0.78 13.79
CA PHE A 316 13.06 -1.71 14.88
C PHE A 316 12.80 -1.12 16.28
N ALA A 317 12.96 0.19 16.45
CA ALA A 317 12.53 0.87 17.68
C ALA A 317 11.00 0.81 17.83
N LEU A 318 10.25 1.06 16.76
CA LEU A 318 8.79 0.99 16.74
C LEU A 318 8.27 -0.37 17.20
N LEU A 319 8.86 -1.45 16.69
CA LEU A 319 8.51 -2.84 17.04
C LEU A 319 8.54 -3.13 18.55
N ASN A 320 9.37 -2.40 19.30
CA ASN A 320 9.51 -2.54 20.75
C ASN A 320 8.73 -1.49 21.56
N SER A 321 8.25 -0.42 20.92
CA SER A 321 7.68 0.75 21.58
C SER A 321 6.16 0.70 21.81
N ILE A 322 5.41 -0.08 21.01
CA ILE A 322 3.95 -0.14 21.13
C ILE A 322 3.58 -1.06 22.29
N ASP A 323 2.99 -0.49 23.34
CA ASP A 323 2.52 -1.22 24.53
C ASP A 323 1.12 -1.81 24.31
N TYR A 324 1.05 -3.12 24.06
CA TYR A 324 -0.21 -3.85 23.88
C TYR A 324 -1.02 -4.07 25.17
N ASN A 325 -0.57 -3.57 26.33
CA ASN A 325 -1.34 -3.61 27.57
C ASN A 325 -2.38 -2.48 27.68
N CYS A 326 -2.37 -1.51 26.77
CA CYS A 326 -3.35 -0.43 26.73
C CYS A 326 -4.30 -0.55 25.52
N SER A 327 -5.49 0.08 25.60
CA SER A 327 -6.51 -0.05 24.57
C SER A 327 -6.01 0.46 23.21
N PRO A 328 -6.53 -0.05 22.07
CA PRO A 328 -6.16 0.43 20.73
C PRO A 328 -6.19 1.96 20.60
N GLU A 329 -7.19 2.61 21.19
CA GLU A 329 -7.36 4.07 21.21
C GLU A 329 -6.22 4.76 21.97
N LYS A 330 -5.78 4.20 23.10
CA LYS A 330 -4.63 4.72 23.85
C LYS A 330 -3.30 4.50 23.14
N ARG A 331 -3.21 3.44 22.31
CA ARG A 331 -2.03 3.15 21.47
C ARG A 331 -1.92 4.09 20.27
N ASN A 332 -3.04 4.43 19.64
CA ASN A 332 -3.05 4.91 18.24
C ASN A 332 -3.82 6.21 17.97
N ILE A 333 -3.94 7.11 18.94
CA ILE A 333 -4.50 8.45 18.68
C ILE A 333 -3.38 9.50 18.56
N LYS A 334 -2.80 9.59 17.37
CA LYS A 334 -2.54 10.91 16.80
C LYS A 334 -3.69 11.22 15.87
N LYS A 335 -4.66 12.02 16.34
CA LYS A 335 -5.38 12.89 15.42
C LYS A 335 -4.30 13.70 14.69
N ILE A 336 -4.37 13.86 13.37
CA ILE A 336 -3.52 14.81 12.65
C ILE A 336 -3.75 16.16 13.33
N LYS A 337 -2.86 16.55 14.24
CA LYS A 337 -2.99 17.80 15.02
C LYS A 337 -2.84 19.03 14.12
N ASP A 338 -2.49 18.80 12.85
CA ASP A 338 -2.07 19.80 11.90
C ASP A 338 -3.01 19.97 10.70
N TYR A 339 -4.29 19.61 10.84
CA TYR A 339 -5.31 19.93 9.82
C TYR A 339 -5.37 21.41 9.47
N HIS A 340 -4.97 22.28 10.41
CA HIS A 340 -4.93 23.73 10.19
C HIS A 340 -3.91 24.18 9.13
N ASN A 341 -2.95 23.33 8.74
CA ASN A 341 -1.95 23.62 7.70
C ASN A 341 -2.27 22.93 6.35
N LEU A 342 -3.54 22.58 6.14
CA LEU A 342 -4.02 21.95 4.92
C LEU A 342 -4.99 22.88 4.20
N GLU A 343 -4.84 22.98 2.89
CA GLU A 343 -5.85 23.57 2.03
C GLU A 343 -6.71 22.46 1.43
N PHE A 344 -8.02 22.52 1.65
CA PHE A 344 -8.97 21.49 1.23
C PHE A 344 -9.90 22.02 0.13
N TYR A 345 -10.05 21.25 -0.93
CA TYR A 345 -10.89 21.59 -2.07
C TYR A 345 -11.71 20.37 -2.50
N GLU A 346 -13.03 20.52 -2.55
CA GLU A 346 -13.89 19.54 -3.22
C GLU A 346 -14.00 19.86 -4.70
N VAL A 347 -13.76 18.87 -5.54
CA VAL A 347 -13.87 18.94 -6.99
C VAL A 347 -14.98 17.97 -7.41
N LYS A 348 -16.00 18.52 -8.08
CA LYS A 348 -17.21 17.78 -8.47
C LYS A 348 -16.98 16.89 -9.67
#